data_AF-K1S7A5-F1
#
_entry.id   AF-K1S7A5-F1
#
_cell.length_a   1.000
_cell.length_b   1.000
_cell.length_c   1.000
_cell.angle_alpha   90.00
_cell.angle_beta   90.00
_cell.angle_gamma   90.00
#
_symmetry.space_group_name_H-M   'P 1'
#
loop_
_entity.id
_entity.type
_entity.pdbx_description
1 polymer ?
#
loop_
_entity_poly.entity_id
_entity_poly.type
_entity_poly.pdbx_seq_one_letter_code
_entity_poly.pdbx_strand_id
1 'polypeptide(L)'
;MIIGNVFGEANSNLIPNNKLGDGYKNHWSDLQIQTFCKEKWGNEYETILEEFKKVYPDNNPADVLFMDYKERDGQLNLVKKRLEIGGDVWNWLFKKESDFNGGTVAWHCSEIPFVFHNVSFIEASFEPGISDQLEDIMCQAWVNMAYS
;
A
#
# COMPACT_ATOMS: atom_id res chain seq x y z
N MET A 1 -3.92 1.78 -21.01
CA MET A 1 -3.99 0.69 -19.99
C MET A 1 -3.92 1.33 -18.62
N ILE A 2 -4.83 1.03 -17.69
CA ILE A 2 -4.69 1.44 -16.30
C ILE A 2 -4.23 0.23 -15.48
N ILE A 3 -3.22 0.40 -14.64
CA ILE A 3 -2.61 -0.71 -13.91
C ILE A 3 -1.98 -0.24 -12.61
N GLY A 4 -2.02 -1.04 -11.57
CA GLY A 4 -1.44 -0.68 -10.29
C GLY A 4 -1.54 -1.82 -9.30
N ASN A 5 -1.14 -1.51 -8.08
CA ASN A 5 -1.10 -2.42 -6.96
C ASN A 5 -1.40 -1.63 -5.68
N VAL A 6 -1.72 -2.34 -4.61
CA VAL A 6 -1.81 -1.75 -3.27
C VAL A 6 -0.45 -1.80 -2.58
N PHE A 7 -0.25 -0.98 -1.55
CA PHE A 7 1.07 -0.83 -0.90
C PHE A 7 1.59 -2.14 -0.31
N GLY A 8 0.73 -2.91 0.38
CA GLY A 8 1.14 -4.10 1.11
C GLY A 8 0.81 -5.43 0.45
N GLU A 9 -0.05 -5.47 -0.58
CA GLU A 9 -0.49 -6.70 -1.29
C GLU A 9 -0.54 -7.96 -0.38
N ALA A 10 0.31 -8.94 -0.67
CA ALA A 10 0.46 -10.19 0.07
C ALA A 10 1.47 -10.12 1.22
N ASN A 11 2.14 -8.98 1.41
CA ASN A 11 3.04 -8.69 2.54
C ASN A 11 2.37 -7.85 3.66
N SER A 12 1.11 -7.45 3.51
CA SER A 12 0.38 -6.63 4.50
C SER A 12 0.31 -7.28 5.88
N ASN A 13 0.27 -6.44 6.92
CA ASN A 13 0.09 -6.85 8.31
C ASN A 13 -1.34 -7.34 8.66
N LEU A 14 -2.28 -7.33 7.69
CA LEU A 14 -3.57 -8.02 7.84
C LEU A 14 -3.43 -9.54 7.70
N ILE A 15 -2.40 -10.02 6.98
CA ILE A 15 -2.22 -11.44 6.71
C ILE A 15 -1.60 -12.12 7.94
N PRO A 16 -2.23 -13.17 8.51
CA PRO A 16 -1.78 -13.77 9.76
C PRO A 16 -0.31 -14.22 9.76
N ASN A 17 0.18 -14.73 8.62
CA ASN A 17 1.55 -15.21 8.48
C ASN A 17 2.60 -14.08 8.46
N ASN A 18 2.17 -12.82 8.24
CA ASN A 18 3.05 -11.66 8.24
C ASN A 18 3.02 -10.92 9.57
N LYS A 19 2.26 -11.41 10.56
CA LYS A 19 2.14 -10.74 11.86
C LYS A 19 3.50 -10.65 12.55
N LEU A 20 3.88 -9.46 12.97
CA LEU A 20 5.03 -9.17 13.82
C LEU A 20 4.56 -8.58 15.14
N GLY A 21 5.34 -8.78 16.21
CA GLY A 21 5.04 -8.24 17.54
C GLY A 21 3.62 -8.56 18.02
N ASP A 22 2.99 -7.56 18.63
CA ASP A 22 1.58 -7.62 19.09
C ASP A 22 0.56 -7.48 17.95
N GLY A 23 0.99 -7.02 16.76
CA GLY A 23 0.17 -6.73 15.59
C GLY A 23 -0.30 -5.28 15.47
N TYR A 24 0.00 -4.41 16.45
CA TYR A 24 -0.43 -3.01 16.50
C TYR A 24 0.68 -2.07 16.04
N LYS A 25 1.06 -2.15 14.76
CA LYS A 25 2.29 -1.54 14.24
C LYS A 25 2.44 -0.05 14.53
N ASN A 26 1.35 0.72 14.58
CA ASN A 26 1.42 2.16 14.84
C ASN A 26 1.76 2.51 16.29
N HIS A 27 1.74 1.53 17.19
CA HIS A 27 2.09 1.70 18.61
C HIS A 27 3.50 1.24 18.93
N TRP A 28 4.25 0.73 17.94
CA TRP A 28 5.62 0.30 18.17
C TRP A 28 6.55 1.49 18.38
N SER A 29 7.45 1.33 19.35
CA SER A 29 8.57 2.24 19.53
C SER A 29 9.57 2.13 18.39
N ASP A 30 10.38 3.18 18.19
CA ASP A 30 11.48 3.19 17.23
C ASP A 30 12.44 2.00 17.43
N LEU A 31 12.68 1.59 18.68
CA LEU A 31 13.52 0.45 18.99
C LEU A 31 12.91 -0.88 18.50
N GLN A 32 11.60 -1.05 18.64
CA GLN A 32 10.91 -2.24 18.13
C GLN A 32 10.97 -2.28 16.60
N ILE A 33 10.69 -1.14 15.94
CA ILE A 33 10.77 -1.04 14.48
C ILE A 33 12.18 -1.40 14.00
N GLN A 34 13.22 -0.79 14.58
CA GLN A 34 14.61 -1.10 14.24
C GLN A 34 14.95 -2.57 14.48
N THR A 35 14.46 -3.16 15.58
CA THR A 35 14.68 -4.58 15.90
C THR A 35 14.08 -5.48 14.82
N PHE A 36 12.80 -5.28 14.47
CA PHE A 36 12.14 -6.06 13.43
C PHE A 36 12.77 -5.86 12.04
N CYS A 37 13.18 -4.63 11.71
CA CYS A 37 13.90 -4.33 10.47
C CYS A 37 15.25 -5.07 10.43
N LYS A 38 16.00 -5.07 11.54
CA LYS A 38 17.29 -5.78 11.65
C LYS A 38 17.12 -7.30 11.58
N GLU A 39 16.08 -7.85 12.18
CA GLU A 39 15.75 -9.27 12.06
C GLU A 39 15.43 -9.65 10.59
N LYS A 40 14.75 -8.77 9.85
CA LYS A 40 14.36 -9.02 8.45
C LYS A 40 15.50 -8.83 7.46
N TRP A 41 16.33 -7.81 7.64
CA TRP A 41 17.32 -7.38 6.63
C TRP A 41 18.78 -7.37 7.12
N GLY A 42 19.04 -7.76 8.36
CA GLY A 42 20.39 -7.79 8.90
C GLY A 42 21.04 -6.41 8.91
N ASN A 43 22.28 -6.30 8.42
CA ASN A 43 23.04 -5.04 8.45
C ASN A 43 22.50 -3.96 7.50
N GLU A 44 21.64 -4.32 6.53
CA GLU A 44 21.09 -3.37 5.56
C GLU A 44 19.89 -2.57 6.11
N TYR A 45 19.43 -2.89 7.32
CA TYR A 45 18.17 -2.37 7.85
C TYR A 45 18.16 -0.84 8.00
N GLU A 46 19.29 -0.22 8.35
CA GLU A 46 19.41 1.24 8.51
C GLU A 46 19.21 1.94 7.16
N THR A 47 19.96 1.50 6.15
CA THR A 47 19.83 2.02 4.77
C THR A 47 18.40 1.90 4.26
N ILE A 48 17.76 0.73 4.43
CA ILE A 48 16.39 0.49 3.98
C ILE A 48 15.40 1.43 4.69
N LEU A 49 15.54 1.59 6.01
CA LEU A 49 14.65 2.45 6.80
C LEU A 49 14.85 3.94 6.45
N GLU A 50 16.09 4.36 6.21
CA GLU A 50 16.41 5.72 5.79
C GLU A 50 15.82 6.04 4.41
N GLU A 51 16.02 5.15 3.42
CA GLU A 51 15.44 5.32 2.09
C GLU A 51 13.91 5.31 2.13
N PHE A 52 13.31 4.43 2.94
CA PHE A 52 11.86 4.40 3.13
C PHE A 52 11.32 5.75 3.62
N LYS A 53 11.94 6.34 4.65
CA LYS A 53 11.55 7.66 5.18
C LYS A 53 11.72 8.79 4.17
N LYS A 54 12.67 8.68 3.23
CA LYS A 54 12.82 9.67 2.14
C LYS A 54 11.69 9.57 1.12
N VAL A 55 11.31 8.34 0.75
CA VAL A 55 10.28 8.09 -0.27
C VAL A 55 8.87 8.28 0.29
N TYR A 56 8.67 7.96 1.57
CA TYR A 56 7.39 8.02 2.26
C TYR A 56 7.51 8.78 3.59
N PRO A 57 7.76 10.10 3.56
CA PRO A 57 8.04 10.90 4.76
C PRO A 57 6.87 10.99 5.75
N ASP A 58 5.64 10.85 5.25
CA ASP A 58 4.42 10.94 6.07
C ASP A 58 3.95 9.57 6.59
N ASN A 59 4.61 8.48 6.20
CA ASN A 59 4.25 7.13 6.64
C ASN A 59 4.88 6.79 7.99
N ASN A 60 4.23 5.88 8.72
CA ASN A 60 4.86 5.26 9.86
C ASN A 60 6.08 4.45 9.37
N PRO A 61 7.28 4.62 9.96
CA PRO A 61 8.45 3.85 9.55
C PRO A 61 8.27 2.32 9.64
N ALA A 62 7.35 1.83 10.48
CA ALA A 62 6.99 0.41 10.55
C ALA A 62 6.43 -0.15 9.24
N ASP A 63 5.85 0.69 8.37
CA ASP A 63 5.22 0.28 7.11
C ASP A 63 6.19 -0.40 6.15
N VAL A 64 7.47 -0.06 6.24
CA VAL A 64 8.53 -0.68 5.42
C VAL A 64 8.56 -2.20 5.56
N LEU A 65 8.21 -2.72 6.74
CA LEU A 65 8.16 -4.17 7.01
C LEU A 65 7.08 -4.88 6.20
N PHE A 66 6.02 -4.15 5.82
CA PHE A 66 4.80 -4.64 5.20
C PHE A 66 4.61 -4.16 3.75
N MET A 67 5.53 -3.36 3.23
CA MET A 67 5.54 -2.94 1.82
C MET A 67 5.74 -4.16 0.90
N ASP A 68 4.90 -4.28 -0.13
CA ASP A 68 5.10 -5.26 -1.19
C ASP A 68 5.96 -4.67 -2.32
N TYR A 69 7.08 -5.34 -2.57
CA TYR A 69 7.98 -5.01 -3.68
C TYR A 69 7.86 -6.00 -4.85
N LYS A 70 7.30 -7.20 -4.64
CA LYS A 70 7.25 -8.26 -5.66
C LYS A 70 6.20 -7.96 -6.73
N GLU A 71 4.99 -7.65 -6.29
CA GLU A 71 3.90 -7.24 -7.17
C GLU A 71 4.26 -5.90 -7.81
N ARG A 72 4.83 -4.96 -7.03
CA ARG A 72 5.26 -3.67 -7.56
C ARG A 72 6.25 -3.82 -8.70
N ASP A 73 7.27 -4.66 -8.55
CA ASP A 73 8.25 -4.93 -9.61
C ASP A 73 7.61 -5.60 -10.82
N GLY A 74 6.71 -6.57 -10.60
CA GLY A 74 5.95 -7.23 -11.66
C GLY A 74 5.14 -6.23 -12.50
N GLN A 75 4.38 -5.35 -11.83
CA GLN A 75 3.57 -4.32 -12.46
C GLN A 75 4.42 -3.30 -13.24
N LEU A 76 5.53 -2.83 -12.64
CA LEU A 76 6.45 -1.90 -13.31
C LEU A 76 7.11 -2.53 -14.54
N ASN A 77 7.40 -3.83 -14.52
CA ASN A 77 7.91 -4.53 -15.70
C ASN A 77 6.87 -4.60 -16.83
N LEU A 78 5.58 -4.80 -16.51
CA LEU A 78 4.53 -4.76 -17.51
C LEU A 78 4.30 -3.34 -18.06
N VAL A 79 4.38 -2.31 -17.21
CA VAL A 79 4.38 -0.90 -17.62
C VAL A 79 5.49 -0.63 -18.63
N LYS A 80 6.73 -1.05 -18.35
CA LYS A 80 7.86 -0.89 -19.27
C LYS A 80 7.61 -1.57 -20.63
N LYS A 81 7.16 -2.83 -20.62
CA LYS A 81 6.81 -3.57 -21.85
C LYS A 81 5.72 -2.88 -22.67
N ARG A 82 4.73 -2.26 -22.01
CA ARG A 82 3.67 -1.50 -22.68
C ARG A 82 4.23 -0.24 -23.37
N LEU A 83 5.13 0.47 -22.70
CA LEU A 83 5.77 1.66 -23.26
C LEU A 83 6.69 1.32 -24.45
N GLU A 84 7.40 0.19 -24.40
CA GLU A 84 8.28 -0.29 -25.49
C GLU A 84 7.54 -0.53 -26.82
N ILE A 85 6.27 -0.94 -26.75
CA ILE A 85 5.42 -1.11 -27.94
C ILE A 85 4.65 0.17 -28.32
N GLY A 86 4.99 1.31 -27.72
CA GLY A 86 4.38 2.62 -27.99
C GLY A 86 2.96 2.79 -27.44
N GLY A 87 2.56 2.00 -26.44
CA GLY A 87 1.21 2.09 -25.86
C GLY A 87 1.13 2.98 -24.63
N ASP A 88 0.01 3.67 -24.46
CA ASP A 88 -0.25 4.48 -23.27
C ASP A 88 -0.57 3.64 -22.03
N VAL A 89 -0.06 4.08 -20.88
CA VAL A 89 -0.26 3.44 -19.58
C VAL A 89 -0.32 4.46 -18.45
N TRP A 90 -1.32 4.30 -17.58
CA TRP A 90 -1.44 4.99 -16.30
C TRP A 90 -1.12 3.99 -15.19
N ASN A 91 -0.11 4.29 -14.38
CA ASN A 91 0.27 3.47 -13.25
C ASN A 91 -0.12 4.14 -11.92
N TRP A 92 -0.72 3.38 -11.01
CA TRP A 92 -1.11 3.85 -9.68
C TRP A 92 -0.55 2.96 -8.56
N LEU A 93 -0.58 3.48 -7.34
CA LEU A 93 -0.26 2.77 -6.10
C LEU A 93 -1.29 3.17 -5.03
N PHE A 94 -2.11 2.23 -4.57
CA PHE A 94 -3.07 2.50 -3.52
C PHE A 94 -2.42 2.29 -2.14
N LYS A 95 -2.32 3.36 -1.35
CA LYS A 95 -1.58 3.37 -0.08
C LYS A 95 -2.37 3.90 1.11
N LYS A 96 -3.71 3.99 1.01
CA LYS A 96 -4.52 4.43 2.14
C LYS A 96 -4.35 3.42 3.27
N GLU A 97 -3.91 3.90 4.43
CA GLU A 97 -3.88 3.11 5.64
C GLU A 97 -5.27 3.00 6.26
N SER A 98 -5.52 1.85 6.87
CA SER A 98 -6.67 1.61 7.74
C SER A 98 -6.24 1.75 9.20
N ASP A 99 -7.10 2.35 10.04
CA ASP A 99 -6.89 2.39 11.48
C ASP A 99 -7.11 1.03 12.18
N PHE A 100 -7.61 0.03 11.43
CA PHE A 100 -7.85 -1.31 11.94
C PHE A 100 -6.56 -1.94 12.50
N ASN A 101 -6.68 -2.65 13.62
CA ASN A 101 -5.58 -3.28 14.34
C ASN A 101 -4.41 -2.34 14.68
N GLY A 102 -4.68 -1.06 14.97
CA GLY A 102 -3.61 -0.11 15.29
C GLY A 102 -2.72 0.19 14.09
N GLY A 103 -3.34 0.37 12.93
CA GLY A 103 -2.68 0.63 11.65
C GLY A 103 -2.54 -0.64 10.82
N THR A 104 -3.17 -0.66 9.65
CA THR A 104 -3.03 -1.71 8.66
C THR A 104 -2.74 -1.12 7.30
N VAL A 105 -1.58 -1.45 6.73
CA VAL A 105 -1.24 -1.01 5.37
C VAL A 105 -2.22 -1.61 4.38
N ALA A 106 -2.50 -0.91 3.28
CA ALA A 106 -3.38 -1.39 2.22
C ALA A 106 -3.04 -2.85 1.84
N TRP A 107 -4.00 -3.75 2.01
CA TRP A 107 -3.87 -5.19 1.77
C TRP A 107 -4.45 -5.55 0.41
N HIS A 108 -4.10 -6.74 -0.10
CA HIS A 108 -4.67 -7.24 -1.34
C HIS A 108 -6.20 -7.10 -1.38
N CYS A 109 -6.74 -6.51 -2.45
CA CYS A 109 -8.16 -6.18 -2.66
C CYS A 109 -8.73 -5.00 -1.84
N SER A 110 -7.95 -4.34 -0.97
CA SER A 110 -8.42 -3.21 -0.14
C SER A 110 -8.88 -1.98 -0.93
N GLU A 111 -8.42 -1.85 -2.18
CA GLU A 111 -8.73 -0.77 -3.10
C GLU A 111 -10.04 -0.99 -3.87
N ILE A 112 -10.48 -2.25 -4.02
CA ILE A 112 -11.66 -2.62 -4.81
C ILE A 112 -12.91 -1.84 -4.35
N PRO A 113 -13.22 -1.72 -3.05
CA PRO A 113 -14.39 -0.95 -2.60
C PRO A 113 -14.36 0.52 -3.05
N PHE A 114 -13.18 1.14 -3.13
CA PHE A 114 -13.03 2.54 -3.58
C PHE A 114 -13.27 2.67 -5.09
N VAL A 115 -12.78 1.71 -5.88
CA VAL A 115 -13.02 1.66 -7.32
C VAL A 115 -14.51 1.51 -7.64
N PHE A 116 -15.25 0.78 -6.79
CA PHE A 116 -16.67 0.48 -6.98
C PHE A 116 -17.63 1.44 -6.26
N HIS A 117 -17.14 2.51 -5.63
CA HIS A 117 -17.97 3.44 -4.83
C HIS A 117 -18.77 2.72 -3.73
N ASN A 118 -18.09 1.84 -3.01
CA ASN A 118 -18.66 0.92 -2.02
C ASN A 118 -17.84 0.89 -0.72
N VAL A 119 -16.96 1.87 -0.47
CA VAL A 119 -16.08 1.82 0.71
C VAL A 119 -16.87 1.89 2.02
N SER A 120 -18.03 2.55 2.00
CA SER A 120 -18.95 2.64 3.14
C SER A 120 -19.45 1.28 3.65
N PHE A 121 -19.36 0.21 2.84
CA PHE A 121 -19.73 -1.15 3.26
C PHE A 121 -18.57 -1.93 3.90
N ILE A 122 -17.36 -1.38 3.89
CA ILE A 122 -16.15 -2.03 4.41
C ILE A 122 -15.65 -1.23 5.60
N GLU A 123 -16.16 -1.54 6.79
CA GLU A 123 -15.84 -0.83 8.05
C GLU A 123 -14.33 -0.72 8.29
N ALA A 124 -13.59 -1.80 8.03
CA ALA A 124 -12.14 -1.81 8.17
C ALA A 124 -11.41 -0.84 7.23
N SER A 125 -12.04 -0.34 6.16
CA SER A 125 -11.44 0.61 5.21
C SER A 125 -12.04 2.01 5.30
N PHE A 126 -13.15 2.18 6.03
CA PHE A 126 -13.94 3.40 6.02
C PHE A 126 -13.45 4.41 7.06
N GLU A 127 -13.18 5.62 6.59
CA GLU A 127 -12.81 6.76 7.42
C GLU A 127 -13.64 7.97 6.96
N PRO A 128 -14.55 8.49 7.80
CA PRO A 128 -15.43 9.58 7.42
C PRO A 128 -14.67 10.84 6.97
N GLY A 129 -15.01 11.40 5.81
CA GLY A 129 -14.40 12.60 5.26
C GLY A 129 -13.11 12.35 4.47
N ILE A 130 -12.53 11.13 4.55
CA ILE A 130 -11.36 10.72 3.77
C ILE A 130 -11.73 9.66 2.75
N SER A 131 -12.39 8.58 3.18
CA SER A 131 -12.67 7.45 2.31
C SER A 131 -13.72 7.78 1.23
N ASP A 132 -14.71 8.62 1.56
CA ASP A 132 -15.72 9.14 0.63
C ASP A 132 -15.09 10.01 -0.48
N GLN A 133 -14.16 10.89 -0.12
CA GLN A 133 -13.46 11.71 -1.12
C GLN A 133 -12.54 10.85 -1.99
N LEU A 134 -11.88 9.85 -1.39
CA LEU A 134 -10.99 8.97 -2.14
C LEU A 134 -11.75 8.04 -3.09
N GLU A 135 -12.91 7.50 -2.69
CA GLU A 135 -13.73 6.67 -3.59
C GLU A 135 -14.29 7.50 -4.76
N ASP A 136 -14.67 8.75 -4.55
CA ASP A 136 -15.09 9.64 -5.64
C ASP A 136 -13.97 9.81 -6.69
N ILE A 137 -12.73 10.07 -6.24
CA ILE A 137 -11.56 10.23 -7.11
C ILE A 137 -11.27 8.92 -7.87
N MET A 138 -11.23 7.80 -7.16
CA MET A 138 -10.87 6.50 -7.74
C MET A 138 -11.96 6.02 -8.70
N CYS A 139 -13.22 5.98 -8.28
CA CYS A 139 -14.32 5.58 -9.16
C CYS A 139 -14.35 6.44 -10.44
N GLN A 140 -14.21 7.77 -10.30
CA GLN A 140 -14.21 8.67 -11.46
C GLN A 140 -13.02 8.43 -12.41
N ALA A 141 -11.84 8.10 -11.89
CA ALA A 141 -10.69 7.77 -12.73
C ALA A 141 -10.93 6.53 -13.61
N TRP A 142 -11.60 5.51 -13.08
CA TRP A 142 -11.97 4.32 -13.86
C TRP A 142 -13.06 4.60 -14.88
N VAL A 143 -14.09 5.37 -14.51
CA VAL A 143 -15.16 5.79 -15.43
C VAL A 143 -14.59 6.61 -16.60
N ASN A 144 -13.71 7.57 -16.31
CA ASN A 144 -13.06 8.38 -17.33
C ASN A 144 -12.23 7.53 -18.29
N MET A 145 -11.44 6.60 -17.76
CA MET A 145 -10.61 5.69 -18.55
C MET A 145 -11.45 4.75 -19.44
N ALA A 146 -12.63 4.31 -18.98
CA ALA A 146 -13.52 3.47 -19.76
C ALA A 146 -14.26 4.23 -20.86
N TYR A 147 -14.45 5.55 -20.68
CA TYR A 147 -15.15 6.40 -21.63
C TYR A 147 -14.24 6.97 -22.73
N SER A 148 -12.95 7.16 -22.45
CA SER A 148 -11.93 7.68 -23.37
C SER A 148 -11.28 6.61 -24.24
#